data_AF-A0A501PP35-F1
#
_entry.id   AF-A0A501PP35-F1
#
_cell.length_a   1.000
_cell.length_b   1.000
_cell.length_c   1.000
_cell.angle_alpha   90.00
_cell.angle_beta   90.00
_cell.angle_gamma   90.00
#
_symmetry.space_group_name_H-M   'P 1'
#
loop_
_entity.id
_entity.type
_entity.pdbx_description
1 polymer ?
#
loop_
_entity_poly.entity_id
_entity_poly.type
_entity_poly.pdbx_seq_one_letter_code
_entity_poly.pdbx_strand_id
1 'polypeptide(L)'
;MILRPMGRKYQEKKMSGDINKAVNNIVHVDDLEWREVSHGDKFHLFGKSFTVPSGARELGCGFFRLPPGKRSFPEHYHMANEEAIYILKGEGTHICGGKEHIVREGNFISLPRGEDYSHQMYNHSDEDLEYLCMSTMKEPEVVLYPKSGKMGVLAGSAPGGDPANVAIRKFFYPQEAGYFDGED
;
A
#
# COMPACT_ATOMS: atom_id res chain seq x y z
N MET A 1 42.95 24.92 -26.19
CA MET A 1 42.54 24.88 -24.78
C MET A 1 41.09 24.37 -24.72
N ILE A 2 40.91 23.11 -24.26
CA ILE A 2 39.79 22.50 -23.48
C ILE A 2 38.34 22.83 -23.96
N LEU A 3 37.46 21.90 -24.35
CA LEU A 3 36.83 20.85 -23.53
C LEU A 3 36.19 19.73 -24.37
N ARG A 4 36.37 18.47 -23.92
CA ARG A 4 35.74 17.23 -24.43
C ARG A 4 34.37 17.00 -23.78
N PRO A 5 33.40 16.35 -24.44
CA PRO A 5 32.16 15.94 -23.80
C PRO A 5 32.38 14.65 -22.99
N MET A 6 32.06 14.68 -21.69
CA MET A 6 31.96 13.47 -20.86
C MET A 6 30.67 12.73 -21.17
N GLY A 7 30.75 11.66 -21.96
CA GLY A 7 29.73 10.62 -21.96
C GLY A 7 29.84 9.79 -20.69
N ARG A 8 28.93 9.97 -19.72
CA ARG A 8 28.75 8.99 -18.64
C ARG A 8 28.07 7.76 -19.23
N LYS A 9 28.82 6.68 -19.42
CA LYS A 9 28.25 5.35 -19.65
C LYS A 9 27.55 4.92 -18.38
N TYR A 10 26.22 4.82 -18.43
CA TYR A 10 25.45 4.09 -17.43
C TYR A 10 25.92 2.63 -17.48
N GLN A 11 26.58 2.15 -16.43
CA GLN A 11 26.95 0.75 -16.30
C GLN A 11 25.71 0.02 -15.79
N GLU A 12 25.00 -0.67 -16.68
CA GLU A 12 24.01 -1.68 -16.27
C GLU A 12 24.73 -2.72 -15.43
N LYS A 13 24.44 -2.73 -14.13
CA LYS A 13 24.93 -3.76 -13.22
C LYS A 13 24.20 -5.05 -13.59
N LYS A 14 24.82 -5.91 -14.42
CA LYS A 14 24.32 -7.26 -14.68
C LYS A 14 24.18 -7.98 -13.34
N MET A 15 22.94 -8.16 -12.89
CA MET A 15 22.58 -9.13 -11.85
C MET A 15 22.78 -10.53 -12.44
N SER A 16 24.01 -11.05 -12.41
CA SER A 16 24.24 -12.48 -12.60
C SER A 16 23.89 -13.20 -11.31
N GLY A 17 22.61 -13.48 -11.10
CA GLY A 17 22.17 -14.48 -10.13
C GLY A 17 22.17 -15.86 -10.80
N ASP A 18 22.68 -16.87 -10.10
CA ASP A 18 22.67 -18.28 -10.52
C ASP A 18 21.28 -18.70 -11.01
N ILE A 19 21.18 -19.02 -12.30
CA ILE A 19 19.96 -19.52 -12.97
C ILE A 19 19.47 -20.87 -12.43
N ASN A 20 20.23 -21.49 -11.52
CA ASN A 20 19.97 -22.83 -10.98
C ASN A 20 19.49 -22.83 -9.52
N LYS A 21 19.36 -21.66 -8.86
CA LYS A 21 18.61 -21.60 -7.60
C LYS A 21 17.13 -21.50 -8.00
N ALA A 22 16.35 -22.54 -7.72
CA ALA A 22 14.91 -22.54 -8.03
C ALA A 22 14.31 -21.21 -7.57
N VAL A 23 13.78 -20.44 -8.53
CA VAL A 23 13.09 -19.19 -8.24
C VAL A 23 11.81 -19.59 -7.52
N ASN A 24 11.80 -19.50 -6.19
CA ASN A 24 10.62 -19.81 -5.40
C ASN A 24 9.74 -18.56 -5.32
N ASN A 25 8.94 -18.33 -6.37
CA ASN A 25 7.99 -17.21 -6.48
C ASN A 25 6.53 -17.66 -6.34
N ILE A 26 6.29 -18.92 -5.97
CA ILE A 26 4.98 -19.50 -5.76
C ILE A 26 4.73 -19.57 -4.25
N VAL A 27 3.66 -18.92 -3.80
CA VAL A 27 3.26 -18.86 -2.39
C VAL A 27 1.81 -19.32 -2.31
N HIS A 28 1.54 -20.34 -1.49
CA HIS A 28 0.17 -20.73 -1.19
C HIS A 28 -0.35 -19.89 -0.02
N VAL A 29 -1.64 -19.51 -0.06
CA VAL A 29 -2.23 -18.67 0.99
C VAL A 29 -2.20 -19.34 2.37
N ASP A 30 -2.29 -20.66 2.42
CA ASP A 30 -2.26 -21.43 3.67
C ASP A 30 -0.88 -21.46 4.34
N ASP A 31 0.20 -21.16 3.59
CA ASP A 31 1.56 -21.06 4.12
C ASP A 31 1.85 -19.68 4.74
N LEU A 32 0.88 -18.77 4.70
CA LEU A 32 1.01 -17.41 5.22
C LEU A 32 0.28 -17.23 6.55
N GLU A 33 0.90 -16.47 7.44
CA GLU A 33 0.32 -16.10 8.72
C GLU A 33 -0.64 -14.92 8.60
N TRP A 34 -1.74 -14.98 9.34
CA TRP A 34 -2.66 -13.86 9.48
C TRP A 34 -2.05 -12.80 10.40
N ARG A 35 -2.01 -11.57 9.91
CA ARG A 35 -1.80 -10.38 10.74
C ARG A 35 -3.15 -9.76 11.06
N GLU A 36 -3.45 -9.62 12.34
CA GLU A 36 -4.61 -8.88 12.81
C GLU A 36 -4.26 -7.40 13.05
N VAL A 37 -5.18 -6.52 12.67
CA VAL A 37 -5.12 -5.09 12.98
C VAL A 37 -6.48 -4.68 13.52
N SER A 38 -6.52 -4.10 14.72
CA SER A 38 -7.74 -3.59 15.34
C SER A 38 -7.50 -2.25 16.04
N HIS A 39 -8.52 -1.39 16.05
CA HIS A 39 -8.50 -0.11 16.76
C HIS A 39 -9.91 0.40 17.06
N GLY A 40 -10.23 0.47 18.35
CA GLY A 40 -11.58 0.84 18.82
C GLY A 40 -12.65 -0.08 18.21
N ASP A 41 -13.88 0.42 18.14
CA ASP A 41 -15.00 -0.41 17.68
C ASP A 41 -15.11 -0.50 16.14
N LYS A 42 -14.55 0.48 15.43
CA LYS A 42 -14.78 0.68 13.99
C LYS A 42 -13.78 -0.07 13.10
N PHE A 43 -12.53 -0.22 13.53
CA PHE A 43 -11.46 -0.75 12.68
C PHE A 43 -11.05 -2.14 13.15
N HIS A 44 -11.16 -3.10 12.24
CA HIS A 44 -10.71 -4.47 12.48
C HIS A 44 -10.58 -5.17 11.13
N LEU A 45 -9.42 -5.75 10.85
CA LEU A 45 -9.17 -6.55 9.66
C LEU A 45 -8.06 -7.57 9.91
N PHE A 46 -8.07 -8.61 9.10
CA PHE A 46 -7.00 -9.59 9.03
C PHE A 46 -6.33 -9.50 7.66
N GLY A 47 -5.00 -9.62 7.61
CA GLY A 47 -4.24 -9.54 6.37
C GLY A 47 -3.13 -10.59 6.28
N LYS A 48 -2.96 -11.17 5.10
CA LYS A 48 -1.78 -11.96 4.68
C LYS A 48 -1.04 -11.19 3.60
N SER A 49 0.29 -11.23 3.58
CA SER A 49 1.10 -10.58 2.54
C SER A 49 1.77 -11.61 1.65
N PHE A 50 1.52 -11.56 0.35
CA PHE A 50 2.25 -12.35 -0.65
C PHE A 50 3.55 -11.68 -1.09
N THR A 51 3.72 -10.38 -0.84
CA THR A 51 4.80 -9.56 -1.41
C THR A 51 6.19 -10.11 -1.08
N VAL A 52 6.57 -10.12 0.21
CA VAL A 52 7.91 -10.58 0.63
C VAL A 52 8.11 -12.08 0.38
N PRO A 53 7.15 -12.97 0.75
CA PRO A 53 7.33 -14.41 0.54
C PRO A 53 7.46 -14.83 -0.92
N SER A 54 6.85 -14.10 -1.86
CA SER A 54 6.99 -14.38 -3.31
C SER A 54 8.26 -13.79 -3.92
N GLY A 55 9.03 -12.99 -3.17
CA GLY A 55 10.20 -12.29 -3.66
C GLY A 55 9.87 -11.08 -4.56
N ALA A 56 8.63 -10.62 -4.60
CA ALA A 56 8.22 -9.44 -5.36
C ALA A 56 8.86 -8.16 -4.79
N ARG A 57 9.24 -7.24 -5.69
CA ARG A 57 9.96 -6.01 -5.33
C ARG A 57 9.24 -4.74 -5.76
N GLU A 58 8.63 -4.75 -6.93
CA GLU A 58 7.93 -3.59 -7.50
C GLU A 58 6.40 -3.71 -7.42
N LEU A 59 5.91 -4.91 -7.09
CA LEU A 59 4.51 -5.25 -6.95
C LEU A 59 4.23 -5.73 -5.52
N GLY A 60 3.26 -5.09 -4.87
CA GLY A 60 2.68 -5.52 -3.62
C GLY A 60 1.40 -6.31 -3.86
N CYS A 61 1.14 -7.32 -3.04
CA CYS A 61 -0.15 -8.01 -3.01
C CYS A 61 -0.43 -8.54 -1.60
N GLY A 62 -1.52 -8.07 -1.01
CA GLY A 62 -2.06 -8.55 0.25
C GLY A 62 -3.44 -9.17 0.07
N PHE A 63 -3.72 -10.23 0.82
CA PHE A 63 -5.05 -10.81 0.98
C PHE A 63 -5.66 -10.33 2.30
N PHE A 64 -6.83 -9.74 2.23
CA PHE A 64 -7.50 -9.15 3.38
C PHE A 64 -8.86 -9.78 3.60
N ARG A 65 -9.19 -9.95 4.88
CA ARG A 65 -10.52 -10.30 5.38
C ARG A 65 -11.00 -9.19 6.29
N LEU A 66 -12.20 -8.68 6.02
CA LEU A 66 -12.83 -7.60 6.75
C LEU A 66 -14.13 -8.11 7.40
N PRO A 67 -14.20 -8.20 8.74
CA PRO A 67 -15.38 -8.72 9.43
C PRO A 67 -16.63 -7.83 9.31
N PRO A 68 -17.84 -8.38 9.56
CA PRO A 68 -19.10 -7.66 9.56
C PRO A 68 -19.08 -6.37 10.40
N GLY A 69 -19.57 -5.28 9.81
CA GLY A 69 -19.66 -3.97 10.47
C GLY A 69 -18.32 -3.25 10.65
N LYS A 70 -17.20 -3.78 10.12
CA LYS A 70 -15.86 -3.22 10.32
C LYS A 70 -15.34 -2.47 9.09
N ARG A 71 -14.40 -1.57 9.34
CA ARG A 71 -13.64 -0.82 8.34
C ARG A 71 -12.19 -1.28 8.33
N SER A 72 -11.56 -1.26 7.16
CA SER A 72 -10.15 -1.65 7.01
C SER A 72 -9.22 -0.63 7.68
N PHE A 73 -8.84 0.42 6.95
CA PHE A 73 -7.98 1.50 7.41
C PHE A 73 -8.76 2.81 7.46
N PRO A 74 -8.29 3.85 8.17
CA PRO A 74 -8.81 5.20 7.98
C PRO A 74 -8.80 5.58 6.50
N GLU A 75 -9.74 6.43 6.09
CA GLU A 75 -9.77 6.95 4.72
C GLU A 75 -8.48 7.70 4.40
N HIS A 76 -7.84 7.34 3.29
CA HIS A 76 -6.53 7.84 2.91
C HIS A 76 -6.31 7.82 1.40
N TYR A 77 -5.28 8.51 0.93
CA TYR A 77 -4.76 8.39 -0.43
C TYR A 77 -3.24 8.43 -0.44
N HIS A 78 -2.65 7.85 -1.48
CA HIS A 78 -1.21 7.75 -1.66
C HIS A 78 -0.71 8.77 -2.68
N MET A 79 0.53 9.23 -2.50
CA MET A 79 1.18 10.18 -3.40
C MET A 79 2.13 9.49 -4.38
N ALA A 80 2.79 8.41 -3.97
CA ALA A 80 3.77 7.69 -4.78
C ALA A 80 3.21 6.41 -5.40
N ASN A 81 2.35 5.69 -4.69
CA ASN A 81 1.85 4.39 -5.10
C ASN A 81 0.42 4.42 -5.65
N GLU A 82 0.20 3.63 -6.70
CA GLU A 82 -1.15 3.25 -7.12
C GLU A 82 -1.52 1.93 -6.45
N GLU A 83 -2.82 1.75 -6.21
CA GLU A 83 -3.38 0.52 -5.65
C GLU A 83 -4.50 -0.02 -6.54
N ALA A 84 -4.84 -1.28 -6.34
CA ALA A 84 -6.02 -1.90 -6.93
C ALA A 84 -6.61 -2.94 -5.98
N ILE A 85 -7.93 -3.06 -5.95
CA ILE A 85 -8.65 -4.04 -5.14
C ILE A 85 -9.42 -4.99 -6.05
N TYR A 86 -9.39 -6.28 -5.72
CA TYR A 86 -10.25 -7.29 -6.35
C TYR A 86 -11.03 -8.05 -5.28
N ILE A 87 -12.36 -8.00 -5.35
CA ILE A 87 -13.22 -8.67 -4.37
C ILE A 87 -13.30 -10.16 -4.69
N LEU A 88 -12.87 -10.99 -3.75
CA LEU A 88 -12.83 -12.45 -3.88
C LEU A 88 -14.11 -13.11 -3.36
N LYS A 89 -14.70 -12.56 -2.29
CA LYS A 89 -15.90 -13.13 -1.66
C LYS A 89 -16.63 -12.05 -0.87
N GLY A 90 -17.95 -12.12 -0.86
CA GLY A 90 -18.82 -11.25 -0.05
C GLY A 90 -19.19 -9.94 -0.73
N GLU A 91 -19.80 -9.05 0.03
CA GLU A 91 -20.24 -7.72 -0.38
C GLU A 91 -19.80 -6.68 0.65
N GLY A 92 -19.53 -5.46 0.20
CA GLY A 92 -19.19 -4.35 1.06
C GLY A 92 -19.39 -3.00 0.37
N THR A 93 -19.03 -1.94 1.08
CA THR A 93 -19.02 -0.57 0.57
C THR A 93 -17.58 -0.14 0.34
N HIS A 94 -17.26 0.20 -0.91
CA HIS A 94 -16.08 0.96 -1.25
C HIS A 94 -16.42 2.45 -1.19
N ILE A 95 -15.73 3.18 -0.32
CA ILE A 95 -15.86 4.63 -0.19
C ILE A 95 -14.68 5.24 -0.94
N CYS A 96 -14.93 6.13 -1.90
CA CYS A 96 -13.90 6.76 -2.71
C CYS A 96 -14.31 8.17 -3.15
N GLY A 97 -13.44 9.17 -2.97
CA GLY A 97 -13.69 10.55 -3.40
C GLY A 97 -15.00 11.13 -2.84
N GLY A 98 -15.34 10.77 -1.59
CA GLY A 98 -16.58 11.18 -0.93
C GLY A 98 -17.85 10.45 -1.40
N LYS A 99 -17.75 9.43 -2.25
CA LYS A 99 -18.86 8.61 -2.74
C LYS A 99 -18.81 7.20 -2.18
N GLU A 100 -19.99 6.58 -2.05
CA GLU A 100 -20.13 5.19 -1.63
C GLU A 100 -20.56 4.32 -2.81
N HIS A 101 -19.90 3.18 -2.97
CA HIS A 101 -20.14 2.20 -4.02
C HIS A 101 -20.31 0.82 -3.40
N ILE A 102 -21.43 0.15 -3.67
CA ILE A 102 -21.60 -1.26 -3.32
C ILE A 102 -20.71 -2.08 -4.25
N VAL A 103 -19.89 -2.95 -3.66
CA VAL A 103 -18.99 -3.84 -4.36
C VAL A 103 -19.16 -5.26 -3.85
N ARG A 104 -19.03 -6.22 -4.76
CA ARG A 104 -19.23 -7.64 -4.51
C ARG A 104 -18.20 -8.47 -5.25
N GLU A 105 -18.19 -9.76 -5.00
CA GLU A 105 -17.35 -10.75 -5.68
C GLU A 105 -17.24 -10.47 -7.21
N GLY A 106 -15.99 -10.48 -7.68
CA GLY A 106 -15.62 -10.23 -9.07
C GLY A 106 -15.46 -8.75 -9.44
N ASN A 107 -15.73 -7.81 -8.54
CA ASN A 107 -15.44 -6.40 -8.80
C ASN A 107 -13.94 -6.11 -8.70
N PHE A 108 -13.44 -5.38 -9.70
CA PHE A 108 -12.12 -4.77 -9.71
C PHE A 108 -12.25 -3.26 -9.48
N ILE A 109 -11.37 -2.71 -8.65
CA ILE A 109 -11.35 -1.30 -8.27
C ILE A 109 -9.93 -0.79 -8.50
N SER A 110 -9.78 0.24 -9.33
CA SER A 110 -8.50 0.92 -9.54
C SER A 110 -8.40 2.14 -8.62
N LEU A 111 -7.26 2.32 -7.98
CA LEU A 111 -6.98 3.44 -7.08
C LEU A 111 -5.69 4.16 -7.52
N PRO A 112 -5.76 5.02 -8.55
CA PRO A 112 -4.67 5.93 -8.89
C PRO A 112 -4.27 6.82 -7.70
N ARG A 113 -3.08 7.41 -7.78
CA ARG A 113 -2.60 8.36 -6.77
C ARG A 113 -3.45 9.64 -6.72
N GLY A 114 -3.46 10.28 -5.56
CA GLY A 114 -4.05 11.61 -5.35
C GLY A 114 -5.41 11.60 -4.65
N GLU A 115 -5.85 12.80 -4.28
CA GLU A 115 -6.97 13.05 -3.36
C GLU A 115 -8.32 12.54 -3.90
N ASP A 116 -8.55 12.63 -5.21
CA ASP A 116 -9.77 12.13 -5.87
C ASP A 116 -10.03 10.65 -5.62
N TYR A 117 -8.96 9.90 -5.31
CA TYR A 117 -8.99 8.46 -5.02
C TYR A 117 -8.77 8.16 -3.55
N SER A 118 -9.03 9.12 -2.65
CA SER A 118 -9.05 8.84 -1.22
C SER A 118 -10.13 7.82 -0.91
N HIS A 119 -9.73 6.72 -0.25
CA HIS A 119 -10.56 5.53 -0.21
C HIS A 119 -10.57 4.80 1.14
N GLN A 120 -11.60 3.99 1.34
CA GLN A 120 -11.79 3.11 2.48
C GLN A 120 -12.70 1.93 2.12
N MET A 121 -12.44 0.75 2.70
CA MET A 121 -13.37 -0.37 2.65
C MET A 121 -14.18 -0.44 3.95
N TYR A 122 -15.48 -0.66 3.81
CA TYR A 122 -16.41 -0.91 4.90
C TYR A 122 -17.22 -2.17 4.59
N ASN A 123 -17.23 -3.14 5.48
CA ASN A 123 -18.12 -4.28 5.37
C ASN A 123 -19.45 -3.96 6.07
N HIS A 124 -20.48 -3.64 5.29
CA HIS A 124 -21.82 -3.38 5.80
C HIS A 124 -22.68 -4.65 5.92
N SER A 125 -22.19 -5.79 5.42
CA SER A 125 -22.90 -7.07 5.44
C SER A 125 -22.75 -7.81 6.77
N ASP A 126 -23.39 -8.97 6.87
CA ASP A 126 -23.36 -9.90 8.00
C ASP A 126 -22.35 -11.06 7.83
N GLU A 127 -21.64 -11.11 6.70
CA GLU A 127 -20.61 -12.11 6.38
C GLU A 127 -19.25 -11.45 6.18
N ASP A 128 -18.16 -12.23 6.22
CA ASP A 128 -16.82 -11.70 5.94
C ASP A 128 -16.68 -11.23 4.48
N LEU A 129 -16.07 -10.04 4.31
CA LEU A 129 -15.63 -9.54 3.01
C LEU A 129 -14.16 -9.90 2.79
N GLU A 130 -13.84 -10.60 1.71
CA GLU A 130 -12.48 -11.00 1.38
C GLU A 130 -12.03 -10.41 0.05
N TYR A 131 -10.82 -9.84 0.01
CA TYR A 131 -10.30 -9.16 -1.19
C TYR A 131 -8.78 -9.18 -1.28
N LEU A 132 -8.27 -9.08 -2.51
CA LEU A 132 -6.86 -8.74 -2.75
C LEU A 132 -6.71 -7.22 -2.81
N CYS A 133 -5.65 -6.71 -2.21
CA CYS A 133 -5.16 -5.35 -2.44
C CYS A 133 -3.76 -5.44 -3.05
N MET A 134 -3.59 -4.88 -4.24
CA MET A 134 -2.35 -4.84 -4.99
C MET A 134 -1.84 -3.41 -5.03
N SER A 135 -0.53 -3.23 -5.11
CA SER A 135 0.05 -1.89 -5.16
C SER A 135 1.34 -1.86 -5.98
N THR A 136 1.72 -0.70 -6.48
CA THR A 136 3.14 -0.44 -6.74
C THR A 136 3.90 -0.40 -5.40
N MET A 137 5.23 -0.51 -5.45
CA MET A 137 6.09 -0.58 -4.24
C MET A 137 7.18 0.50 -4.24
N LYS A 138 6.79 1.76 -4.45
CA LYS A 138 7.69 2.92 -4.47
C LYS A 138 7.88 3.50 -3.07
N GLU A 139 9.07 4.04 -2.84
CA GLU A 139 9.41 4.79 -1.64
C GLU A 139 10.36 5.97 -1.96
N PRO A 140 10.37 7.04 -1.12
CA PRO A 140 9.49 7.26 0.03
C PRO A 140 8.02 7.45 -0.38
N GLU A 141 7.11 7.11 0.53
CA GLU A 141 5.66 7.30 0.36
C GLU A 141 5.15 8.36 1.34
N VAL A 142 4.21 9.17 0.86
CA VAL A 142 3.46 10.14 1.65
C VAL A 142 1.97 9.79 1.53
N VAL A 143 1.36 9.41 2.66
CA VAL A 143 -0.05 9.03 2.73
C VAL A 143 -0.82 10.13 3.45
N LEU A 144 -1.89 10.64 2.86
CA LEU A 144 -2.70 11.69 3.47
C LEU A 144 -4.05 11.13 3.91
N TYR A 145 -4.58 11.68 5.01
CA TYR A 145 -5.79 11.19 5.68
C TYR A 145 -6.82 12.32 5.82
N PRO A 146 -7.63 12.60 4.77
CA PRO A 146 -8.49 13.79 4.71
C PRO A 146 -9.37 14.00 5.95
N LYS A 147 -10.01 12.94 6.43
CA LYS A 147 -10.92 13.01 7.59
C LYS A 147 -10.25 13.43 8.89
N SER A 148 -8.97 13.13 9.06
CA SER A 148 -8.25 13.45 10.30
C SER A 148 -7.27 14.60 10.15
N GLY A 149 -6.98 15.04 8.92
CA GLY A 149 -5.92 16.02 8.64
C GLY A 149 -4.50 15.51 8.92
N LYS A 150 -4.32 14.19 9.10
CA LYS A 150 -3.00 13.60 9.32
C LYS A 150 -2.29 13.32 8.00
N MET A 151 -0.97 13.31 8.07
CA MET A 151 -0.08 12.82 7.02
C MET A 151 0.84 11.74 7.59
N GLY A 152 1.01 10.64 6.87
CA GLY A 152 1.99 9.59 7.14
C GLY A 152 3.17 9.69 6.18
N VAL A 153 4.39 9.55 6.69
CA VAL A 153 5.61 9.43 5.87
C VAL A 153 6.22 8.06 6.10
N LEU A 154 6.48 7.34 5.02
CA LEU A 154 7.08 6.00 5.03
C LEU A 154 8.33 5.96 4.14
N ALA A 155 9.43 5.42 4.66
CA ALA A 155 10.70 5.27 3.92
C ALA A 155 11.55 4.12 4.50
N GLY A 156 12.44 3.57 3.68
CA GLY A 156 13.24 2.36 3.93
C GLY A 156 12.54 1.06 3.50
N SER A 157 11.21 1.08 3.45
CA SER A 157 10.39 0.07 2.79
C SER A 157 9.05 0.71 2.39
N ALA A 158 8.53 0.37 1.21
CA ALA A 158 7.18 0.76 0.81
C ALA A 158 6.10 0.13 1.75
N PRO A 159 4.88 0.67 1.84
CA PRO A 159 3.89 0.26 2.84
C PRO A 159 3.58 -1.26 2.90
N GLY A 160 3.63 -1.95 1.76
CA GLY A 160 3.43 -3.41 1.64
C GLY A 160 4.71 -4.26 1.70
N GLY A 161 5.86 -3.64 1.98
CA GLY A 161 7.18 -4.27 1.94
C GLY A 161 7.57 -4.90 3.28
N ASP A 162 8.83 -5.31 3.40
CA ASP A 162 9.34 -5.91 4.63
C ASP A 162 9.39 -4.86 5.76
N PRO A 163 8.65 -5.05 6.87
CA PRO A 163 8.68 -4.14 8.01
C PRO A 163 10.05 -4.00 8.66
N ALA A 164 10.94 -5.00 8.54
CA ALA A 164 12.29 -4.96 9.09
C ALA A 164 13.18 -3.90 8.43
N ASN A 165 12.84 -3.47 7.20
CA ASN A 165 13.60 -2.47 6.46
C ASN A 165 13.05 -1.04 6.64
N VAL A 166 11.93 -0.87 7.34
CA VAL A 166 11.30 0.44 7.53
C VAL A 166 12.19 1.35 8.39
N ALA A 167 12.72 2.40 7.79
CA ALA A 167 13.51 3.43 8.48
C ALA A 167 12.61 4.54 9.06
N ILE A 168 11.56 4.92 8.33
CA ILE A 168 10.60 5.94 8.73
C ILE A 168 9.20 5.35 8.58
N ARG A 169 8.41 5.39 9.66
CA ARG A 169 6.96 5.21 9.64
C ARG A 169 6.36 6.09 10.72
N LYS A 170 6.08 7.34 10.35
CA LYS A 170 5.65 8.38 11.29
C LYS A 170 4.41 9.08 10.75
N PHE A 171 3.57 9.51 11.67
CA PHE A 171 2.31 10.20 11.38
C PHE A 171 2.33 11.54 12.10
N PHE A 172 1.95 12.59 11.38
CA PHE A 172 2.02 13.97 11.83
C PHE A 172 0.73 14.70 11.49
N TYR A 173 0.42 15.74 12.25
CA TYR A 173 -0.43 16.82 11.78
C TYR A 173 0.51 17.85 11.15
N PRO A 174 0.44 18.07 9.83
CA PRO A 174 1.39 18.96 9.16
C PRO A 174 1.22 20.40 9.70
N GLN A 175 2.34 21.01 10.02
CA GLN A 175 2.44 22.44 10.31
C GLN A 175 3.31 23.05 9.22
N GLU A 176 2.78 24.05 8.52
CA GLU A 176 3.55 24.77 7.51
C GLU A 176 4.62 25.63 8.18
N ALA A 177 5.79 25.62 7.58
CA ALA A 177 6.84 26.59 7.81
C ALA A 177 7.16 27.23 6.45
N GLY A 178 7.52 28.51 6.45
CA GLY A 178 8.10 29.16 5.29
C GLY A 178 9.37 28.43 4.86
N TYR A 179 9.67 28.44 3.55
CA TYR A 179 10.81 27.72 2.98
C TYR A 179 12.17 28.11 3.61
N PHE A 180 12.27 29.30 4.20
CA PHE A 180 13.46 29.82 4.88
C PHE A 180 13.26 30.04 6.39
N ASP A 181 12.16 29.56 6.97
CA ASP A 181 11.91 29.77 8.40
C ASP A 181 13.01 29.10 9.24
N GLY A 182 13.72 29.90 10.03
CA GLY A 182 14.80 29.42 10.90
C GLY A 182 16.15 29.21 10.20
N GLU A 183 16.29 29.62 8.95
CA GLU A 183 17.52 29.53 8.16
C GLU A 183 18.19 30.92 8.05
N ASP A 184 19.16 31.20 8.94
CA ASP A 184 20.05 32.39 8.95
C ASP A 184 21.54 31.98 8.92
#